data_AF-A0A3Q2DHZ9-F1
#
_entry.id   AF-A0A3Q2DHZ9-F1
#
_cell.length_a   1.000
_cell.length_b   1.000
_cell.length_c   1.000
_cell.angle_alpha   90.00
_cell.angle_beta   90.00
_cell.angle_gamma   90.00
#
_symmetry.space_group_name_H-M   'P 1'
#
loop_
_entity.id
_entity.type
_entity.pdbx_description
1 polymer ?
#
loop_
_entity_poly.entity_id
_entity_poly.type
_entity_poly.pdbx_seq_one_letter_code
_entity_poly.pdbx_strand_id
1 'polypeptide(L)'
;MNYICRKCPDKLKKIHGDGFQISYDRANSDGQGTVQVTFSPQTSSFVDRVHLDLVRQRFVTFYQRTASDLQQTSLHLDPHQSKELQRKFPLLLFEAASGSQTTVYGPFAHVQKLKEFQLQNSKSPGSSPVKKSPTRGQSVKSSTPSPGRSKPPEDESCPICMEPIPAEKKKALRCKHSFCRDCLQTAFDYKPVCPICGEVYGVLTGTQPDGGTMNVQTVSTPLPGYKRYGTIVIHYDIPSGIQKKEHPNPGQPFQGASRTAYLPDSPEGREVLGLLSKAFNQRLIFTIGRSSTSGRNNMVTWNDIHHKTSMDGGPTCYGYPDPDYLNRVREELKAKGIK
;
A
#
# COMPACT_ATOMS: atom_id res chain seq x y z
N MET A 1 -12.11 -8.13 3.57
CA MET A 1 -12.08 -9.46 4.24
C MET A 1 -12.28 -10.64 3.30
N ASN A 2 -13.32 -10.67 2.45
CA ASN A 2 -13.59 -11.81 1.54
C ASN A 2 -12.34 -12.30 0.77
N TYR A 3 -11.62 -11.41 0.11
CA TYR A 3 -10.35 -11.74 -0.57
C TYR A 3 -9.34 -12.45 0.36
N ILE A 4 -9.12 -11.90 1.55
CA ILE A 4 -8.16 -12.42 2.53
C ILE A 4 -8.55 -13.83 2.97
N CYS A 5 -9.83 -14.06 3.27
CA CYS A 5 -10.32 -15.39 3.68
C CYS A 5 -10.15 -16.43 2.57
N ARG A 6 -10.38 -16.04 1.30
CA ARG A 6 -10.32 -16.98 0.16
C ARG A 6 -8.91 -17.19 -0.41
N LYS A 7 -8.04 -16.18 -0.35
CA LYS A 7 -6.73 -16.17 -1.02
C LYS A 7 -5.54 -16.15 -0.06
N CYS A 8 -5.76 -15.98 1.23
CA CYS A 8 -4.68 -15.98 2.23
C CYS A 8 -4.95 -16.91 3.43
N PRO A 9 -5.58 -18.09 3.29
CA PRO A 9 -5.91 -18.95 4.43
C PRO A 9 -4.67 -19.39 5.21
N ASP A 10 -3.57 -19.70 4.53
CA ASP A 10 -2.34 -20.14 5.19
C ASP A 10 -1.64 -19.01 5.96
N LYS A 11 -1.76 -17.76 5.48
CA LYS A 11 -1.24 -16.59 6.18
C LYS A 11 -2.06 -16.31 7.44
N LEU A 12 -3.39 -16.45 7.36
CA LEU A 12 -4.26 -16.35 8.52
C LEU A 12 -3.91 -17.42 9.56
N LYS A 13 -3.72 -18.68 9.14
CA LYS A 13 -3.27 -19.78 10.01
C LYS A 13 -1.96 -19.46 10.72
N LYS A 14 -0.97 -18.93 9.99
CA LYS A 14 0.31 -18.50 10.59
C LYS A 14 0.17 -17.34 11.58
N ILE A 15 -0.82 -16.47 11.42
CA ILE A 15 -1.04 -15.32 12.31
C ILE A 15 -1.64 -15.76 13.65
N HIS A 16 -2.65 -16.63 13.64
CA HIS A 16 -3.32 -17.06 14.86
C HIS A 16 -2.64 -18.26 15.56
N GLY A 17 -1.91 -19.09 14.81
CA GLY A 17 -1.27 -20.31 15.33
C GLY A 17 -2.30 -21.30 15.91
N ASP A 18 -1.84 -22.22 16.75
CA ASP A 18 -2.73 -23.22 17.37
C ASP A 18 -3.42 -22.71 18.65
N GLY A 19 -3.04 -21.53 19.15
CA GLY A 19 -3.52 -21.00 20.44
C GLY A 19 -4.77 -20.11 20.36
N PHE A 20 -5.11 -19.60 19.17
CA PHE A 20 -6.22 -18.65 18.99
C PHE A 20 -7.08 -19.01 17.78
N GLN A 21 -8.37 -18.71 17.92
CA GLN A 21 -9.36 -18.71 16.86
C GLN A 21 -9.71 -17.27 16.51
N ILE A 22 -9.74 -16.95 15.21
CA ILE A 22 -10.20 -15.65 14.72
C ILE A 22 -11.56 -15.85 14.02
N SER A 23 -12.60 -15.15 14.49
CA SER A 23 -13.90 -15.09 13.82
C SER A 23 -14.10 -13.77 13.08
N TYR A 24 -14.96 -13.80 12.06
CA TYR A 24 -15.25 -12.65 11.20
C TYR A 24 -16.76 -12.52 11.06
N ASP A 25 -17.34 -11.58 11.80
CA ASP A 25 -18.79 -11.40 11.86
C ASP A 25 -19.15 -10.09 11.14
N ARG A 26 -20.14 -10.12 10.24
CA ARG A 26 -20.66 -8.89 9.64
C ARG A 26 -21.47 -8.15 10.72
N ALA A 27 -21.11 -6.90 11.00
CA ALA A 27 -21.87 -6.11 11.96
C ALA A 27 -23.26 -5.82 11.37
N ASN A 28 -24.31 -6.34 12.02
CA ASN A 28 -25.69 -6.32 11.48
C ASN A 28 -26.45 -5.01 11.69
N SER A 29 -25.79 -3.92 12.12
CA SER A 29 -26.53 -2.77 12.67
C SER A 29 -26.52 -1.47 11.87
N ASP A 30 -25.71 -1.24 10.81
CA ASP A 30 -25.68 0.13 10.22
C ASP A 30 -25.44 0.27 8.70
N GLY A 31 -25.57 -0.79 7.89
CA GLY A 31 -25.45 -0.67 6.42
C GLY A 31 -24.07 -0.22 5.90
N GLN A 32 -23.14 0.10 6.79
CA GLN A 32 -21.72 0.24 6.52
C GLN A 32 -21.13 -1.17 6.51
N GLY A 33 -20.44 -1.56 5.43
CA GLY A 33 -19.88 -2.90 5.24
C GLY A 33 -18.73 -3.28 6.18
N THR A 34 -18.84 -2.95 7.47
CA THR A 34 -17.89 -3.23 8.53
C THR A 34 -17.94 -4.71 8.93
N VAL A 35 -16.75 -5.29 9.11
CA VAL A 35 -16.56 -6.67 9.59
C VAL A 35 -15.92 -6.60 10.95
N GLN A 36 -16.60 -7.14 11.96
CA GLN A 36 -16.04 -7.34 13.28
C GLN A 36 -15.10 -8.55 13.26
N VAL A 37 -13.91 -8.38 13.83
CA VAL A 37 -12.91 -9.44 13.95
C VAL A 37 -12.71 -9.74 15.42
N THR A 38 -13.02 -10.97 15.83
CA THR A 38 -12.92 -11.40 17.23
C THR A 38 -11.79 -12.40 17.37
N PHE A 39 -10.94 -12.22 18.38
CA PHE A 39 -9.82 -13.09 18.70
C PHE A 39 -10.12 -13.84 19.99
N SER A 40 -10.29 -15.15 19.90
CA SER A 40 -10.69 -16.00 21.02
C SER A 40 -9.59 -17.05 21.31
N PRO A 41 -9.13 -17.18 22.55
CA PRO A 41 -8.17 -18.22 22.93
C PRO A 41 -8.83 -19.61 22.91
N GLN A 42 -8.10 -20.65 22.48
CA GLN A 42 -8.65 -22.02 22.41
C GLN A 42 -8.57 -22.80 23.73
N THR A 43 -7.71 -22.40 24.67
CA THR A 43 -7.56 -23.06 25.98
C THR A 43 -7.82 -22.08 27.13
N SER A 44 -8.50 -22.57 28.17
CA SER A 44 -8.86 -21.80 29.37
C SER A 44 -7.70 -21.55 30.35
N SER A 45 -6.48 -21.98 30.03
CA SER A 45 -5.29 -21.70 30.85
C SER A 45 -4.76 -20.31 30.54
N PHE A 46 -4.61 -19.49 31.59
CA PHE A 46 -4.03 -18.15 31.65
C PHE A 46 -3.58 -17.58 30.28
N VAL A 47 -4.52 -16.95 29.59
CA VAL A 47 -4.27 -16.31 28.30
C VAL A 47 -3.30 -15.18 28.54
N ASP A 48 -2.06 -15.34 28.06
CA ASP A 48 -1.08 -14.26 28.09
C ASP A 48 -1.61 -13.11 27.23
N ARG A 49 -2.08 -12.04 27.88
CA ARG A 49 -2.60 -10.83 27.23
C ARG A 49 -1.59 -10.29 26.21
N VAL A 50 -0.28 -10.47 26.47
CA VAL A 50 0.79 -10.05 25.57
C VAL A 50 0.75 -10.86 24.26
N HIS A 51 0.46 -12.15 24.34
CA HIS A 51 0.37 -13.01 23.17
C HIS A 51 -0.88 -12.69 22.32
N LEU A 52 -2.03 -12.41 22.96
CA LEU A 52 -3.24 -11.95 22.28
C LEU A 52 -3.01 -10.61 21.55
N ASP A 53 -2.36 -9.65 22.22
CA ASP A 53 -2.04 -8.36 21.62
C ASP A 53 -1.08 -8.52 20.43
N LEU A 54 -0.11 -9.42 20.52
CA LEU A 54 0.80 -9.73 19.41
C LEU A 54 0.06 -10.32 18.20
N VAL A 55 -0.83 -11.28 18.41
CA VAL A 55 -1.66 -11.87 17.33
C VAL A 55 -2.54 -10.80 16.70
N ARG A 56 -3.15 -9.93 17.50
CA ARG A 56 -3.96 -8.80 17.02
C ARG A 56 -3.12 -7.84 16.17
N GLN A 57 -1.94 -7.44 16.64
CA GLN A 57 -1.03 -6.55 15.91
C GLN A 57 -0.57 -7.16 14.58
N ARG A 58 -0.23 -8.45 14.57
CA ARG A 58 0.14 -9.18 13.35
C ARG A 58 -1.01 -9.22 12.34
N PHE A 59 -2.23 -9.47 12.81
CA PHE A 59 -3.42 -9.45 11.97
C PHE A 59 -3.67 -8.06 11.39
N VAL A 60 -3.64 -7.00 12.22
CA VAL A 60 -3.87 -5.61 11.77
C VAL A 60 -2.84 -5.22 10.71
N THR A 61 -1.55 -5.48 10.96
CA THR A 61 -0.47 -5.19 10.01
C THR A 61 -0.67 -5.94 8.69
N PHE A 62 -0.97 -7.24 8.77
CA PHE A 62 -1.24 -8.06 7.59
C PHE A 62 -2.47 -7.56 6.81
N TYR A 63 -3.54 -7.21 7.53
CA TYR A 63 -4.77 -6.69 6.94
C TYR A 63 -4.50 -5.36 6.23
N GLN A 64 -3.89 -4.39 6.90
CA GLN A 64 -3.58 -3.08 6.35
C GLN A 64 -2.71 -3.22 5.10
N ARG A 65 -1.62 -3.98 5.17
CA ARG A 65 -0.74 -4.22 4.02
C ARG A 65 -1.49 -4.85 2.84
N THR A 66 -2.32 -5.86 3.11
CA THR A 66 -3.06 -6.55 2.05
C THR A 66 -4.17 -5.67 1.48
N ALA A 67 -4.87 -4.92 2.31
CA ALA A 67 -5.94 -4.03 1.89
C ALA A 67 -5.41 -2.84 1.07
N SER A 68 -4.27 -2.26 1.46
CA SER A 68 -3.63 -1.17 0.71
C SER A 68 -3.10 -1.60 -0.66
N ASP A 69 -2.76 -2.88 -0.83
CA ASP A 69 -2.31 -3.44 -2.11
C ASP A 69 -3.46 -4.02 -2.97
N LEU A 70 -4.66 -4.15 -2.40
CA LEU A 70 -5.79 -4.75 -3.09
C LEU A 70 -6.42 -3.78 -4.09
N GLN A 71 -6.50 -4.19 -5.34
CA GLN A 71 -7.24 -3.50 -6.39
C GLN A 71 -8.44 -4.30 -6.86
N GLN A 72 -9.38 -3.59 -7.46
CA GLN A 72 -10.56 -4.13 -8.14
C GLN A 72 -10.55 -3.70 -9.61
N THR A 73 -10.99 -4.59 -10.50
CA THR A 73 -11.31 -4.26 -11.89
C THR A 73 -12.52 -5.07 -12.36
N SER A 74 -13.20 -4.64 -13.41
CA SER A 74 -14.40 -5.29 -13.94
C SER A 74 -14.20 -5.67 -15.39
N LEU A 75 -14.54 -6.90 -15.74
CA LEU A 75 -14.32 -7.49 -17.06
C LEU A 75 -15.61 -8.12 -17.56
N HIS A 76 -15.85 -8.06 -18.87
CA HIS A 76 -16.87 -8.89 -19.51
C HIS A 76 -16.24 -10.23 -19.88
N LEU A 77 -16.64 -11.29 -19.20
CA LEU A 77 -16.09 -12.63 -19.39
C LEU A 77 -17.24 -13.62 -19.48
N ASP A 78 -17.18 -14.50 -20.48
CA ASP A 78 -18.00 -15.70 -20.45
C ASP A 78 -17.48 -16.71 -19.40
N PRO A 79 -18.29 -17.72 -19.01
CA PRO A 79 -17.90 -18.69 -17.99
C PRO A 79 -16.65 -19.50 -18.32
N HIS A 80 -16.33 -19.71 -19.60
CA HIS A 80 -15.16 -20.45 -20.05
C HIS A 80 -13.88 -19.60 -19.89
N GLN A 81 -13.92 -18.36 -20.36
CA GLN A 81 -12.83 -17.39 -20.20
C GLN A 81 -12.50 -17.11 -18.73
N SER A 82 -13.53 -17.00 -17.88
CA SER A 82 -13.36 -16.80 -16.44
C SER A 82 -12.55 -17.93 -15.79
N LYS A 83 -12.88 -19.20 -16.10
CA LYS A 83 -12.14 -20.37 -15.60
C LYS A 83 -10.69 -20.39 -16.09
N GLU A 84 -10.46 -20.06 -17.35
CA GLU A 84 -9.12 -20.03 -17.92
C GLU A 84 -8.23 -18.95 -17.26
N LEU A 85 -8.77 -17.74 -17.13
CA LEU A 85 -8.08 -16.63 -16.47
C LEU A 85 -7.84 -16.92 -14.99
N GLN A 86 -8.78 -17.56 -14.30
CA GLN A 86 -8.59 -17.97 -12.90
C GLN A 86 -7.44 -18.97 -12.74
N ARG A 87 -7.25 -19.89 -13.70
CA ARG A 87 -6.11 -20.81 -13.72
C ARG A 87 -4.79 -20.07 -13.98
N LYS A 88 -4.80 -19.08 -14.87
CA LYS A 88 -3.62 -18.30 -15.23
C LYS A 88 -3.20 -17.29 -14.16
N PHE A 89 -4.16 -16.77 -13.41
CA PHE A 89 -3.97 -15.76 -12.37
C PHE A 89 -4.50 -16.28 -11.02
N PRO A 90 -3.84 -17.27 -10.40
CA PRO A 90 -4.35 -17.94 -9.20
C PRO A 90 -4.45 -17.02 -7.98
N LEU A 91 -3.70 -15.91 -7.95
CA LEU A 91 -3.76 -14.90 -6.89
C LEU A 91 -4.92 -13.91 -7.06
N LEU A 92 -5.64 -13.93 -8.18
CA LEU A 92 -6.82 -13.12 -8.39
C LEU A 92 -8.08 -13.85 -7.96
N LEU A 93 -9.00 -13.10 -7.37
CA LEU A 93 -10.34 -13.55 -6.99
C LEU A 93 -11.35 -13.03 -8.01
N PHE A 94 -12.03 -13.95 -8.69
CA PHE A 94 -13.06 -13.64 -9.65
C PHE A 94 -14.43 -13.84 -8.99
N GLU A 95 -15.26 -12.80 -9.00
CA GLU A 95 -16.62 -12.82 -8.49
C GLU A 95 -17.58 -12.43 -9.61
N ALA A 96 -18.51 -13.33 -9.92
CA ALA A 96 -19.56 -13.02 -10.89
C ALA A 96 -20.44 -11.90 -10.34
N ALA A 97 -20.59 -10.81 -11.10
CA ALA A 97 -21.61 -9.82 -10.86
C ALA A 97 -22.88 -10.18 -11.67
N SER A 98 -23.97 -9.43 -11.50
CA SER A 98 -25.16 -9.59 -12.32
C SER A 98 -24.82 -9.38 -13.82
N GLY A 99 -25.13 -10.37 -14.66
CA GLY A 99 -24.86 -10.36 -16.11
C GLY A 99 -23.57 -11.08 -16.53
N SER A 100 -22.99 -10.70 -17.69
CA SER A 100 -21.69 -11.20 -18.19
C SER A 100 -20.48 -10.47 -17.59
N GLN A 101 -20.71 -9.64 -16.56
CA GLN A 101 -19.68 -8.84 -15.92
C GLN A 101 -19.09 -9.62 -14.72
N THR A 102 -17.78 -9.79 -14.71
CA THR A 102 -17.03 -10.41 -13.61
C THR A 102 -16.17 -9.34 -12.95
N THR A 103 -16.32 -9.19 -11.63
CA THR A 103 -15.45 -8.34 -10.83
C THR A 103 -14.26 -9.15 -10.35
N VAL A 104 -13.06 -8.60 -10.55
CA VAL A 104 -11.80 -9.24 -10.19
C VAL A 104 -11.10 -8.43 -9.13
N TYR A 105 -10.71 -9.10 -8.04
CA TYR A 105 -9.98 -8.53 -6.92
C TYR A 105 -8.61 -9.18 -6.80
N GLY A 106 -7.59 -8.40 -6.44
CA GLY A 106 -6.30 -8.98 -6.08
C GLY A 106 -5.20 -7.95 -5.92
N PRO A 107 -3.97 -8.40 -5.66
CA PRO A 107 -2.81 -7.53 -5.49
C PRO A 107 -2.61 -6.70 -6.74
N PHE A 108 -2.24 -5.43 -6.58
CA PHE A 108 -2.05 -4.47 -7.67
C PHE A 108 -1.31 -5.08 -8.87
N ALA A 109 -0.15 -5.68 -8.62
CA ALA A 109 0.70 -6.24 -9.66
C ALA A 109 0.01 -7.35 -10.48
N HIS A 110 -0.83 -8.16 -9.85
CA HIS A 110 -1.56 -9.21 -10.54
C HIS A 110 -2.73 -8.67 -11.35
N VAL A 111 -3.41 -7.64 -10.83
CA VAL A 111 -4.48 -6.95 -11.56
C VAL A 111 -3.92 -6.25 -12.80
N GLN A 112 -2.75 -5.62 -12.72
CA GLN A 112 -2.09 -5.00 -13.87
C GLN A 112 -1.67 -6.02 -14.92
N LYS A 113 -1.04 -7.14 -14.52
CA LYS A 113 -0.71 -8.24 -15.45
C LYS A 113 -1.94 -8.80 -16.17
N LEU A 114 -3.09 -8.87 -15.49
CA LEU A 114 -4.34 -9.27 -16.13
C LEU A 114 -4.78 -8.25 -17.19
N LYS A 115 -4.73 -6.95 -16.88
CA LYS A 115 -5.06 -5.88 -17.83
C LYS A 115 -4.13 -5.92 -19.05
N GLU A 116 -2.83 -6.05 -18.85
CA GLU A 116 -1.85 -6.18 -19.93
C GLU A 116 -2.12 -7.40 -20.82
N PHE A 117 -2.43 -8.55 -20.21
CA PHE A 117 -2.79 -9.76 -20.95
C PHE A 117 -4.02 -9.56 -21.83
N GLN A 118 -5.01 -8.80 -21.36
CA GLN A 118 -6.21 -8.50 -22.15
C GLN A 118 -5.92 -7.53 -23.30
N LEU A 119 -5.06 -6.52 -23.09
CA LEU A 119 -4.62 -5.61 -24.15
C LEU A 119 -3.83 -6.34 -25.25
N GLN A 120 -3.09 -7.39 -24.90
CA GLN A 120 -2.35 -8.21 -25.87
C GLN A 120 -3.28 -9.12 -26.67
N ASN A 121 -4.36 -9.63 -26.05
CA ASN A 121 -5.31 -10.52 -26.70
C ASN A 121 -6.41 -9.79 -27.50
N SER A 122 -6.68 -8.50 -27.24
CA SER A 122 -7.63 -7.71 -28.03
C SER A 122 -7.08 -7.28 -29.40
N LYS A 123 -5.78 -7.49 -29.64
CA LYS A 123 -5.13 -7.36 -30.95
C LYS A 123 -4.82 -8.78 -31.45
N SER A 124 -5.47 -9.25 -32.53
CA SER A 124 -4.95 -10.16 -33.60
C SER A 124 -6.11 -10.96 -34.26
N PRO A 125 -6.01 -11.39 -35.56
CA PRO A 125 -5.20 -12.57 -35.91
C PRO A 125 -4.40 -12.45 -37.22
N GLY A 126 -3.13 -12.88 -37.21
CA GLY A 126 -2.30 -13.01 -38.40
C GLY A 126 -1.07 -13.92 -38.21
N SER A 127 -1.22 -15.18 -38.63
CA SER A 127 -0.19 -16.20 -38.91
C SER A 127 0.60 -16.85 -37.75
N SER A 128 0.37 -18.16 -37.58
CA SER A 128 1.35 -19.15 -37.12
C SER A 128 2.30 -19.52 -38.29
N PRO A 129 3.45 -20.22 -38.10
CA PRO A 129 3.37 -21.66 -37.82
C PRO A 129 4.57 -22.34 -37.07
N VAL A 130 4.26 -23.56 -36.60
CA VAL A 130 5.09 -24.78 -36.36
C VAL A 130 5.98 -24.97 -35.10
N LYS A 131 5.43 -25.78 -34.18
CA LYS A 131 5.94 -26.98 -33.45
C LYS A 131 7.45 -27.31 -33.43
N LYS A 132 7.93 -27.73 -32.24
CA LYS A 132 8.55 -29.06 -31.99
C LYS A 132 8.73 -29.34 -30.48
N SER A 133 8.26 -30.50 -30.05
CA SER A 133 8.60 -31.22 -28.80
C SER A 133 9.64 -32.32 -29.10
N PRO A 134 10.33 -32.89 -28.08
CA PRO A 134 9.95 -34.21 -27.52
C PRO A 134 10.10 -34.32 -25.97
N THR A 135 9.22 -35.00 -25.21
CA THR A 135 9.15 -36.46 -24.83
C THR A 135 10.31 -36.92 -23.90
N ARG A 136 10.14 -37.07 -22.57
CA ARG A 136 9.63 -38.18 -21.69
C ARG A 136 10.68 -39.23 -21.24
N GLY A 137 10.73 -39.48 -19.92
CA GLY A 137 11.21 -40.69 -19.21
C GLY A 137 11.51 -40.34 -17.72
N GLN A 138 10.71 -40.69 -16.68
CA GLN A 138 10.55 -41.98 -15.97
C GLN A 138 11.92 -42.60 -15.56
N SER A 139 12.25 -43.11 -14.36
CA SER A 139 11.53 -43.57 -13.13
C SER A 139 12.64 -44.15 -12.17
N VAL A 140 12.68 -44.03 -10.82
CA VAL A 140 12.31 -45.05 -9.76
C VAL A 140 13.25 -44.93 -8.52
N LYS A 141 12.67 -44.83 -7.29
CA LYS A 141 12.99 -45.36 -5.90
C LYS A 141 14.45 -45.32 -5.34
N SER A 142 14.78 -45.31 -4.03
CA SER A 142 14.11 -45.35 -2.71
C SER A 142 15.16 -45.20 -1.58
N SER A 143 14.68 -44.84 -0.37
CA SER A 143 15.15 -45.21 1.00
C SER A 143 16.44 -44.64 1.63
N THR A 144 16.21 -43.96 2.77
CA THR A 144 17.03 -43.50 3.92
C THR A 144 17.68 -44.68 4.73
N PRO A 145 18.54 -44.50 5.78
CA PRO A 145 18.51 -43.49 6.87
C PRO A 145 19.85 -42.86 7.37
N SER A 146 19.68 -41.83 8.21
CA SER A 146 20.61 -40.91 8.91
C SER A 146 21.59 -41.58 9.92
N PRO A 147 22.59 -40.90 10.53
CA PRO A 147 22.37 -39.81 11.51
C PRO A 147 23.45 -38.72 11.66
N GLY A 148 23.04 -37.52 12.13
CA GLY A 148 23.84 -36.74 13.08
C GLY A 148 24.25 -35.31 12.68
N ARG A 149 23.68 -34.36 13.43
CA ARG A 149 24.21 -33.04 13.86
C ARG A 149 23.84 -31.76 13.10
N SER A 150 23.49 -30.81 13.96
CA SER A 150 23.32 -29.35 13.81
C SER A 150 22.17 -28.85 12.93
N LYS A 151 21.13 -28.33 13.61
CA LYS A 151 20.13 -27.44 13.01
C LYS A 151 20.86 -26.29 12.29
N PRO A 152 20.63 -26.05 10.99
CA PRO A 152 21.00 -24.80 10.35
C PRO A 152 20.13 -23.66 10.91
N PRO A 153 20.61 -22.41 10.86
CA PRO A 153 19.81 -21.26 11.27
C PRO A 153 18.55 -21.22 10.40
N GLU A 154 17.41 -21.00 11.05
CA GLU A 154 16.07 -20.96 10.45
C GLU A 154 16.11 -20.30 9.06
N ASP A 155 15.84 -21.08 8.01
CA ASP A 155 15.88 -20.64 6.62
C ASP A 155 15.05 -19.36 6.47
N GLU A 156 15.74 -18.22 6.31
CA GLU A 156 15.10 -16.94 6.02
C GLU A 156 14.39 -17.06 4.67
N SER A 157 13.11 -17.37 4.70
CA SER A 157 12.23 -17.36 3.53
C SER A 157 12.07 -15.92 3.03
N CYS A 158 12.14 -15.74 1.70
CA CYS A 158 11.98 -14.44 1.07
C CYS A 158 10.53 -13.96 1.23
N PRO A 159 10.25 -12.79 1.85
CA PRO A 159 8.88 -12.33 2.03
C PRO A 159 8.14 -11.93 0.73
N ILE A 160 8.85 -11.87 -0.40
CA ILE A 160 8.29 -11.53 -1.72
C ILE A 160 7.88 -12.79 -2.47
N CYS A 161 8.80 -13.72 -2.71
CA CYS A 161 8.50 -14.97 -3.42
C CYS A 161 8.10 -16.14 -2.51
N MET A 162 8.30 -16.02 -1.20
CA MET A 162 8.04 -17.04 -0.16
C MET A 162 8.93 -18.29 -0.22
N GLU A 163 9.91 -18.32 -1.13
CA GLU A 163 10.91 -19.39 -1.21
C GLU A 163 12.09 -19.15 -0.26
N PRO A 164 12.82 -20.20 0.18
CA PRO A 164 14.09 -20.04 0.90
C PRO A 164 15.03 -19.14 0.10
N ILE A 165 15.67 -18.17 0.77
CA ILE A 165 16.62 -17.28 0.08
C ILE A 165 17.94 -18.04 -0.12
N PRO A 166 18.37 -18.30 -1.37
CA PRO A 166 19.69 -18.88 -1.60
C PRO A 166 20.77 -17.91 -1.10
N ALA A 167 21.77 -18.41 -0.38
CA ALA A 167 22.78 -17.57 0.29
C ALA A 167 23.49 -16.61 -0.68
N GLU A 168 23.77 -17.07 -1.90
CA GLU A 168 24.40 -16.32 -2.99
C GLU A 168 23.49 -15.27 -3.63
N LYS A 169 22.17 -15.37 -3.44
CA LYS A 169 21.17 -14.40 -3.90
C LYS A 169 20.60 -13.58 -2.75
N LYS A 170 21.08 -13.74 -1.52
CA LYS A 170 20.60 -12.98 -0.36
C LYS A 170 21.06 -11.52 -0.44
N LYS A 171 20.12 -10.60 -0.35
CA LYS A 171 20.40 -9.17 -0.18
C LYS A 171 19.75 -8.68 1.11
N ALA A 172 20.57 -8.27 2.06
CA ALA A 172 20.15 -7.58 3.27
C ALA A 172 20.11 -6.07 3.05
N LEU A 173 19.05 -5.43 3.53
CA LEU A 173 18.89 -3.97 3.53
C LEU A 173 19.46 -3.35 4.82
N ARG A 174 19.61 -2.01 4.87
CA ARG A 174 20.06 -1.26 6.07
C ARG A 174 19.13 -1.47 7.28
N CYS A 175 17.85 -1.73 7.03
CA CYS A 175 16.84 -2.07 8.02
C CYS A 175 16.88 -3.55 8.45
N LYS A 176 17.93 -4.29 8.08
CA LYS A 176 18.21 -5.70 8.43
C LYS A 176 17.23 -6.74 7.85
N HIS A 177 16.26 -6.33 7.04
CA HIS A 177 15.39 -7.25 6.30
C HIS A 177 16.10 -7.83 5.07
N SER A 178 15.92 -9.13 4.85
CA SER A 178 16.54 -9.89 3.75
C SER A 178 15.55 -10.31 2.67
N PHE A 179 16.01 -10.32 1.42
CA PHE A 179 15.24 -10.76 0.27
C PHE A 179 16.15 -11.46 -0.75
N CYS A 180 15.57 -12.21 -1.68
CA CYS A 180 16.26 -12.56 -2.92
C CYS A 180 16.61 -11.27 -3.69
N ARG A 181 17.82 -11.17 -4.22
CA ARG A 181 18.33 -10.00 -4.95
C ARG A 181 17.39 -9.58 -6.08
N ASP A 182 16.94 -10.54 -6.88
CA ASP A 182 16.08 -10.27 -8.04
C ASP A 182 14.65 -9.84 -7.61
N CYS A 183 14.14 -10.42 -6.52
CA CYS A 183 12.86 -10.00 -5.93
C CYS A 183 12.93 -8.58 -5.38
N LEU A 184 14.02 -8.25 -4.69
CA LEU A 184 14.23 -6.91 -4.15
C LEU A 184 14.41 -5.88 -5.26
N GLN A 185 15.17 -6.20 -6.30
CA GLN A 185 15.36 -5.33 -7.46
C GLN A 185 14.01 -5.01 -8.11
N THR A 186 13.22 -6.05 -8.41
CA THR A 186 11.88 -5.90 -9.00
C THR A 186 10.97 -5.03 -8.11
N ALA A 187 11.02 -5.22 -6.79
CA ALA A 187 10.26 -4.39 -5.85
C ALA A 187 10.72 -2.92 -5.87
N PHE A 188 12.03 -2.68 -5.93
CA PHE A 188 12.61 -1.33 -5.94
C PHE A 188 12.40 -0.59 -7.26
N ASP A 189 12.37 -1.31 -8.39
CA ASP A 189 12.02 -0.75 -9.70
C ASP A 189 10.59 -0.17 -9.69
N TYR A 190 9.70 -0.73 -8.86
CA TYR A 190 8.36 -0.17 -8.64
C TYR A 190 8.35 0.93 -7.58
N LYS A 191 8.90 0.65 -6.39
CA LYS A 191 8.97 1.61 -5.28
C LYS A 191 10.18 1.30 -4.41
N PRO A 192 11.11 2.24 -4.22
CA PRO A 192 12.36 1.98 -3.49
C PRO A 192 12.16 2.02 -1.97
N VAL A 193 11.26 1.19 -1.46
CA VAL A 193 10.95 1.04 -0.04
C VAL A 193 11.07 -0.41 0.38
N CYS A 194 11.53 -0.66 1.60
CA CYS A 194 11.57 -2.01 2.15
C CYS A 194 10.15 -2.60 2.18
N PRO A 195 9.89 -3.75 1.54
CA PRO A 195 8.56 -4.37 1.54
C PRO A 195 8.06 -4.86 2.90
N ILE A 196 8.90 -4.83 3.94
CA ILE A 196 8.53 -5.25 5.31
C ILE A 196 8.23 -4.05 6.20
N CYS A 197 9.15 -3.08 6.30
CA CYS A 197 9.00 -1.95 7.23
C CYS A 197 8.77 -0.59 6.58
N GLY A 198 8.83 -0.48 5.25
CA GLY A 198 8.61 0.77 4.53
C GLY A 198 9.80 1.74 4.49
N GLU A 199 10.94 1.43 5.12
CA GLU A 199 12.15 2.25 5.06
C GLU A 199 12.55 2.58 3.60
N VAL A 200 12.84 3.84 3.30
CA VAL A 200 13.10 4.33 1.93
C VAL A 200 14.58 4.19 1.55
N TYR A 201 14.86 3.68 0.34
CA TYR A 201 16.21 3.39 -0.19
C TYR A 201 16.58 4.19 -1.43
N GLY A 202 15.65 4.94 -2.02
CA GLY A 202 15.88 5.77 -3.21
C GLY A 202 15.01 7.02 -3.17
N VAL A 203 14.95 7.75 -4.30
CA VAL A 203 14.05 8.90 -4.43
C VAL A 203 12.62 8.39 -4.60
N LEU A 204 11.75 8.71 -3.65
CA LEU A 204 10.34 8.37 -3.76
C LEU A 204 9.62 9.48 -4.53
N THR A 205 8.93 9.10 -5.61
CA THR A 205 8.03 10.02 -6.33
C THR A 205 6.59 9.60 -6.07
N GLY A 206 5.72 10.54 -5.75
CA GLY A 206 4.31 10.29 -5.51
C GLY A 206 3.42 10.42 -6.75
N THR A 207 2.12 10.49 -6.51
CA THR A 207 1.06 10.50 -7.53
C THR A 207 0.25 11.81 -7.49
N GLN A 208 0.84 12.90 -6.99
CA GLN A 208 0.27 14.24 -7.13
C GLN A 208 0.08 14.56 -8.63
N PRO A 209 -1.05 15.10 -9.07
CA PRO A 209 -1.23 15.46 -10.48
C PRO A 209 -0.26 16.54 -10.95
N ASP A 210 0.09 16.49 -12.24
CA ASP A 210 0.97 17.49 -12.87
C ASP A 210 0.23 18.83 -13.07
N GLY A 211 1.00 19.88 -13.34
CA GLY A 211 0.47 21.24 -13.53
C GLY A 211 0.09 21.95 -12.23
N GLY A 212 0.38 21.33 -11.08
CA GLY A 212 0.19 21.96 -9.78
C GLY A 212 1.21 23.06 -9.49
N THR A 213 0.80 24.05 -8.69
CA THR A 213 1.66 25.13 -8.20
C THR A 213 1.71 25.17 -6.68
N MET A 214 2.83 25.65 -6.15
CA MET A 214 3.06 25.92 -4.73
C MET A 214 3.65 27.32 -4.61
N ASN A 215 2.85 28.28 -4.18
CA ASN A 215 3.24 29.67 -4.00
C ASN A 215 3.39 30.00 -2.52
N VAL A 216 4.41 30.77 -2.18
CA VAL A 216 4.75 31.08 -0.78
C VAL A 216 4.79 32.60 -0.60
N GLN A 217 4.16 33.07 0.47
CA GLN A 217 4.24 34.46 0.90
C GLN A 217 4.42 34.54 2.41
N THR A 218 4.96 35.64 2.91
CA THR A 218 5.12 35.89 4.35
C THR A 218 4.25 37.07 4.78
N VAL A 219 3.55 36.93 5.90
CA VAL A 219 2.75 37.99 6.51
C VAL A 219 3.24 38.26 7.94
N SER A 220 3.05 39.49 8.43
CA SER A 220 3.53 39.91 9.76
C SER A 220 2.70 39.35 10.92
N THR A 221 1.45 38.94 10.66
CA THR A 221 0.56 38.39 11.69
C THR A 221 1.16 37.11 12.28
N PRO A 222 1.38 37.02 13.61
CA PRO A 222 1.95 35.83 14.23
C PRO A 222 0.91 34.72 14.40
N LEU A 223 1.35 33.46 14.33
CA LEU A 223 0.54 32.32 14.73
C LEU A 223 0.49 32.19 16.26
N PRO A 224 -0.63 31.71 16.84
CA PRO A 224 -0.69 31.31 18.25
C PRO A 224 0.46 30.37 18.62
N GLY A 225 1.25 30.74 19.64
CA GLY A 225 2.46 30.03 20.06
C GLY A 225 3.77 30.58 19.49
N TYR A 226 3.73 31.47 18.49
CA TYR A 226 4.90 31.98 17.77
C TYR A 226 4.95 33.51 17.74
N LYS A 227 4.67 34.18 18.87
CA LYS A 227 4.49 35.65 18.97
C LYS A 227 5.66 36.52 18.43
N ARG A 228 6.86 35.96 18.30
CA ARG A 228 8.06 36.66 17.82
C ARG A 228 8.29 36.55 16.31
N TYR A 229 7.46 35.78 15.62
CA TYR A 229 7.64 35.43 14.21
C TYR A 229 6.41 35.84 13.41
N GLY A 230 6.59 36.14 12.13
CA GLY A 230 5.48 36.24 11.18
C GLY A 230 4.89 34.86 10.84
N THR A 231 4.10 34.81 9.78
CA THR A 231 3.52 33.58 9.24
C THR A 231 3.92 33.41 7.79
N ILE A 232 4.40 32.22 7.45
CA ILE A 232 4.55 31.75 6.08
C ILE A 232 3.19 31.17 5.65
N VAL A 233 2.63 31.71 4.58
CA VAL A 233 1.39 31.24 3.95
C VAL A 233 1.75 30.52 2.65
N ILE A 234 1.38 29.26 2.56
CA ILE A 234 1.61 28.40 1.40
C ILE A 234 0.29 28.19 0.69
N HIS A 235 0.23 28.57 -0.58
CA HIS A 235 -0.92 28.34 -1.46
C HIS A 235 -0.58 27.24 -2.45
N TYR A 236 -1.31 26.14 -2.34
CA TYR A 236 -1.28 25.07 -3.32
C TYR A 236 -2.46 25.22 -4.27
N ASP A 237 -2.20 25.03 -5.55
CA ASP A 237 -3.26 24.91 -6.56
C ASP A 237 -2.95 23.72 -7.47
N ILE A 238 -3.83 22.72 -7.47
CA ILE A 238 -3.77 21.58 -8.37
C ILE A 238 -5.00 21.65 -9.28
N PRO A 239 -4.85 21.89 -10.60
CA PRO A 239 -5.98 21.99 -11.51
C PRO A 239 -6.67 20.64 -11.69
N SER A 240 -7.95 20.67 -12.05
CA SER A 240 -8.67 19.48 -12.51
C SER A 240 -8.04 18.93 -13.80
N GLY A 241 -8.18 17.63 -14.04
CA GLY A 241 -7.58 17.01 -15.21
C GLY A 241 -8.03 15.57 -15.43
N ILE A 242 -7.24 14.83 -16.21
CA ILE A 242 -7.48 13.42 -16.52
C ILE A 242 -6.46 12.55 -15.79
N GLN A 243 -6.93 11.45 -15.22
CA GLN A 243 -6.11 10.50 -14.50
C GLN A 243 -5.14 9.76 -15.44
N LYS A 244 -3.85 9.76 -15.06
CA LYS A 244 -2.78 9.05 -15.77
C LYS A 244 -2.70 7.59 -15.32
N LYS A 245 -1.78 6.84 -15.93
CA LYS A 245 -1.57 5.40 -15.67
C LYS A 245 -1.27 5.09 -14.18
N GLU A 246 -0.65 6.03 -13.47
CA GLU A 246 -0.30 5.89 -12.06
C GLU A 246 -1.47 6.16 -11.10
N HIS A 247 -2.58 6.71 -11.57
CA HIS A 247 -3.74 7.07 -10.75
C HIS A 247 -4.76 5.93 -10.65
N PRO A 248 -5.70 5.96 -9.67
CA PRO A 248 -6.63 4.85 -9.43
C PRO A 248 -7.52 4.47 -10.63
N ASN A 249 -7.99 5.46 -11.39
CA ASN A 249 -8.90 5.27 -12.52
C ASN A 249 -8.35 5.95 -13.79
N PRO A 250 -7.32 5.38 -14.46
CA PRO A 250 -6.70 6.00 -15.64
C PRO A 250 -7.73 6.31 -16.74
N GLY A 251 -7.61 7.50 -17.35
CA GLY A 251 -8.52 8.00 -18.38
C GLY A 251 -9.77 8.70 -17.84
N GLN A 252 -10.11 8.56 -16.56
CA GLN A 252 -11.24 9.29 -15.97
C GLN A 252 -10.84 10.70 -15.52
N PRO A 253 -11.78 11.66 -15.51
CA PRO A 253 -11.54 12.97 -14.93
C PRO A 253 -11.33 12.87 -13.42
N PHE A 254 -10.58 13.83 -12.88
CA PHE A 254 -10.51 14.11 -11.45
C PHE A 254 -10.75 15.60 -11.20
N GLN A 255 -11.29 15.92 -10.03
CA GLN A 255 -11.49 17.30 -9.60
C GLN A 255 -10.25 17.79 -8.83
N GLY A 256 -9.71 18.93 -9.24
CA GLY A 256 -8.59 19.63 -8.62
C GLY A 256 -8.89 20.16 -7.23
N ALA A 257 -7.90 20.82 -6.62
CA ALA A 257 -8.04 21.45 -5.31
C ALA A 257 -7.09 22.64 -5.16
N SER A 258 -7.60 23.71 -4.56
CA SER A 258 -6.80 24.84 -4.06
C SER A 258 -6.82 24.81 -2.54
N ARG A 259 -5.66 24.93 -1.90
CA ARG A 259 -5.53 24.82 -0.44
C ARG A 259 -4.50 25.79 0.10
N THR A 260 -4.80 26.36 1.26
CA THR A 260 -3.87 27.23 2.00
C THR A 260 -3.37 26.51 3.24
N ALA A 261 -2.08 26.65 3.51
CA ALA A 261 -1.45 26.14 4.73
C ALA A 261 -0.55 27.21 5.37
N TYR A 262 -0.30 27.06 6.67
CA TYR A 262 0.43 28.02 7.48
C TYR A 262 1.60 27.36 8.22
N LEU A 263 2.73 28.07 8.27
CA LEU A 263 3.87 27.77 9.12
C LEU A 263 4.30 29.06 9.84
N PRO A 264 4.89 28.99 11.04
CA PRO A 264 5.54 30.16 11.62
C PRO A 264 6.74 30.57 10.76
N ASP A 265 6.97 31.86 10.58
CA ASP A 265 8.18 32.37 9.92
C ASP A 265 9.38 32.37 10.89
N SER A 266 9.64 31.20 11.48
CA SER A 266 10.78 30.92 12.36
C SER A 266 11.85 30.10 11.61
N PRO A 267 13.07 29.95 12.17
CA PRO A 267 14.08 29.07 11.59
C PRO A 267 13.57 27.65 11.33
N GLU A 268 12.85 27.08 12.29
CA GLU A 268 12.24 25.75 12.20
C GLU A 268 11.14 25.69 11.15
N GLY A 269 10.30 26.73 11.06
CA GLY A 269 9.25 26.80 10.05
C GLY A 269 9.80 26.92 8.64
N ARG A 270 10.89 27.67 8.43
CA ARG A 270 11.58 27.78 7.13
C ARG A 270 12.25 26.47 6.71
N GLU A 271 12.81 25.73 7.66
CA GLU A 271 13.33 24.37 7.38
C GLU A 271 12.20 23.45 6.89
N VAL A 272 11.07 23.41 7.61
CA VAL A 272 9.89 22.64 7.19
C VAL A 272 9.37 23.07 5.83
N LEU A 273 9.34 24.38 5.53
CA LEU A 273 8.97 24.89 4.21
C LEU A 273 9.87 24.32 3.10
N GLY A 274 11.18 24.27 3.33
CA GLY A 274 12.14 23.68 2.37
C GLY A 274 11.86 22.20 2.12
N LEU A 275 11.54 21.44 3.18
CA LEU A 275 11.17 20.03 3.07
C LEU A 275 9.83 19.85 2.33
N LEU A 276 8.81 20.66 2.63
CA LEU A 276 7.53 20.63 1.93
C LEU A 276 7.69 20.96 0.43
N SER A 277 8.54 21.93 0.09
CA SER A 277 8.84 22.28 -1.30
C SER A 277 9.50 21.10 -2.02
N LYS A 278 10.45 20.42 -1.37
CA LYS A 278 11.07 19.20 -1.89
C LYS A 278 10.05 18.07 -2.08
N ALA A 279 9.15 17.87 -1.10
CA ALA A 279 8.08 16.89 -1.19
C ALA A 279 7.08 17.20 -2.31
N PHE A 280 6.74 18.47 -2.53
CA PHE A 280 5.87 18.92 -3.62
C PHE A 280 6.50 18.63 -4.98
N ASN A 281 7.79 18.96 -5.14
CA ASN A 281 8.54 18.67 -6.37
C ASN A 281 8.68 17.17 -6.63
N GLN A 282 8.68 16.34 -5.57
CA GLN A 282 8.64 14.88 -5.67
C GLN A 282 7.21 14.32 -5.78
N ARG A 283 6.19 15.17 -6.01
CA ARG A 283 4.78 14.76 -6.18
C ARG A 283 4.18 14.06 -4.95
N LEU A 284 4.67 14.37 -3.74
CA LEU A 284 4.30 13.67 -2.49
C LEU A 284 3.26 14.39 -1.63
N ILE A 285 2.95 15.67 -1.86
CA ILE A 285 2.02 16.44 -1.01
C ILE A 285 0.57 16.00 -1.26
N PHE A 286 0.22 15.77 -2.52
CA PHE A 286 -1.13 15.38 -2.92
C PHE A 286 -1.17 14.01 -3.60
N THR A 287 -2.37 13.49 -3.74
CA THR A 287 -2.70 12.31 -4.57
C THR A 287 -4.14 12.44 -5.08
N ILE A 288 -4.57 11.51 -5.94
CA ILE A 288 -5.98 11.36 -6.31
C ILE A 288 -6.58 10.19 -5.54
N GLY A 289 -7.71 10.44 -4.90
CA GLY A 289 -8.38 9.41 -4.11
C GLY A 289 -9.80 9.79 -3.73
N ARG A 290 -10.26 9.19 -2.63
CA ARG A 290 -11.54 9.50 -2.00
C ARG A 290 -11.34 10.61 -0.97
N SER A 291 -12.07 11.71 -1.12
CA SER A 291 -12.10 12.78 -0.13
C SER A 291 -12.69 12.26 1.18
N SER A 292 -11.97 12.42 2.29
CA SER A 292 -12.46 12.06 3.63
C SER A 292 -13.62 12.94 4.09
N THR A 293 -13.64 14.22 3.70
CA THR A 293 -14.66 15.18 4.11
C THR A 293 -15.96 15.05 3.31
N SER A 294 -15.88 14.81 2.00
CA SER A 294 -17.07 14.74 1.13
C SER A 294 -17.46 13.31 0.72
N GLY A 295 -16.58 12.33 0.97
CA GLY A 295 -16.77 10.94 0.53
C GLY A 295 -16.66 10.71 -0.98
N ARG A 296 -16.42 11.75 -1.79
CA ARG A 296 -16.35 11.68 -3.25
C ARG A 296 -15.02 11.07 -3.74
N ASN A 297 -15.08 10.21 -4.75
CA ASN A 297 -13.92 9.65 -5.44
C ASN A 297 -13.40 10.61 -6.52
N ASN A 298 -12.21 10.31 -7.07
CA ASN A 298 -11.58 11.08 -8.14
C ASN A 298 -11.33 12.56 -7.75
N MET A 299 -10.91 12.78 -6.50
CA MET A 299 -10.61 14.12 -5.96
C MET A 299 -9.12 14.24 -5.64
N VAL A 300 -8.56 15.44 -5.76
CA VAL A 300 -7.24 15.75 -5.20
C VAL A 300 -7.33 15.81 -3.66
N THR A 301 -6.55 14.97 -3.00
CA THR A 301 -6.50 14.85 -1.53
C THR A 301 -5.07 14.98 -1.01
N TRP A 302 -4.90 15.34 0.26
CA TRP A 302 -3.62 15.24 0.96
C TRP A 302 -3.08 13.80 0.93
N ASN A 303 -1.75 13.63 1.00
CA ASN A 303 -1.07 12.33 0.90
C ASN A 303 -0.19 12.05 2.13
N ASP A 304 -0.82 12.00 3.30
CA ASP A 304 -0.24 11.69 4.63
C ASP A 304 0.87 12.64 5.12
N ILE A 305 0.94 13.86 4.57
CA ILE A 305 1.76 14.96 5.11
C ILE A 305 0.79 16.02 5.60
N HIS A 306 0.62 16.11 6.91
CA HIS A 306 -0.36 17.00 7.52
C HIS A 306 0.08 18.45 7.37
N HIS A 307 -0.90 19.29 7.02
CA HIS A 307 -0.74 20.74 6.91
C HIS A 307 -1.65 21.44 7.89
N LYS A 308 -1.19 22.58 8.41
CA LYS A 308 -2.03 23.49 9.19
C LYS A 308 -2.83 24.37 8.26
N THR A 309 -4.13 24.11 8.17
CA THR A 309 -5.06 24.80 7.25
C THR A 309 -5.90 25.87 7.94
N SER A 310 -5.78 26.00 9.26
CA SER A 310 -6.25 27.17 10.03
C SER A 310 -5.08 27.83 10.75
N MET A 311 -5.17 29.15 10.97
CA MET A 311 -4.26 29.88 11.85
C MET A 311 -4.62 29.71 13.34
N ASP A 312 -5.80 29.19 13.66
CA ASP A 312 -6.36 29.08 15.01
C ASP A 312 -7.09 27.74 15.25
N GLY A 313 -7.74 27.57 16.40
CA GLY A 313 -8.56 26.40 16.73
C GLY A 313 -7.79 25.14 17.14
N GLY A 314 -6.45 25.22 17.20
CA GLY A 314 -5.60 24.13 17.67
C GLY A 314 -5.61 22.88 16.77
N PRO A 315 -5.05 21.75 17.25
CA PRO A 315 -4.83 20.56 16.43
C PRO A 315 -6.12 19.95 15.85
N THR A 316 -7.23 19.99 16.60
CA THR A 316 -8.53 19.43 16.20
C THR A 316 -9.16 20.17 15.02
N CYS A 317 -8.83 21.45 14.86
CA CYS A 317 -9.27 22.28 13.73
C CYS A 317 -8.17 22.43 12.67
N TYR A 318 -7.14 21.58 12.70
CA TYR A 318 -5.98 21.66 11.80
C TYR A 318 -5.27 23.01 11.87
N GLY A 319 -5.25 23.68 13.02
CA GLY A 319 -4.61 24.98 13.21
C GLY A 319 -3.76 25.08 14.46
N TYR A 320 -3.53 26.31 14.90
CA TYR A 320 -2.61 26.64 16.00
C TYR A 320 -3.39 27.12 17.25
N PRO A 321 -2.80 27.06 18.46
CA PRO A 321 -1.47 26.55 18.77
C PRO A 321 -1.39 25.02 18.68
N ASP A 322 -0.25 24.51 18.20
CA ASP A 322 0.08 23.08 18.21
C ASP A 322 1.61 22.96 18.36
N PRO A 323 2.11 22.80 19.59
CA PRO A 323 3.55 22.82 19.86
C PRO A 323 4.29 21.64 19.21
N ASP A 324 3.60 20.54 18.92
CA ASP A 324 4.22 19.31 18.40
C ASP A 324 4.19 19.22 16.88
N TYR A 325 3.46 20.11 16.20
CA TYR A 325 3.23 20.01 14.76
C TYR A 325 4.51 20.01 13.94
N LEU A 326 5.45 20.94 14.19
CA LEU A 326 6.67 21.02 13.39
C LEU A 326 7.56 19.77 13.53
N ASN A 327 7.51 19.09 14.69
CA ASN A 327 8.22 17.81 14.87
C ASN A 327 7.49 16.68 14.14
N ARG A 328 6.17 16.63 14.29
CA ARG A 328 5.33 15.61 13.65
C ARG A 328 5.43 15.64 12.13
N VAL A 329 5.32 16.82 11.51
CA VAL A 329 5.41 16.96 10.04
C VAL A 329 6.80 16.59 9.51
N ARG A 330 7.88 16.85 10.26
CA ARG A 330 9.23 16.40 9.89
C ARG A 330 9.34 14.88 9.88
N GLU A 331 8.77 14.19 10.87
CA GLU A 331 8.77 12.72 10.88
C GLU A 331 7.89 12.14 9.75
N GLU A 332 6.77 12.77 9.42
CA GLU A 332 5.94 12.40 8.26
C GLU A 332 6.71 12.56 6.93
N LEU A 333 7.40 13.69 6.76
CA LEU A 333 8.25 13.97 5.60
C LEU A 333 9.40 12.96 5.49
N LYS A 334 10.08 12.69 6.60
CA LYS A 334 11.16 11.70 6.70
C LYS A 334 10.69 10.29 6.37
N ALA A 335 9.49 9.91 6.82
CA ALA A 335 8.87 8.63 6.46
C ALA A 335 8.57 8.52 4.95
N LYS A 336 8.36 9.66 4.27
CA LYS A 336 8.24 9.74 2.80
C LYS A 336 9.60 9.89 2.10
N GLY A 337 10.72 9.80 2.82
CA GLY A 337 12.07 9.90 2.28
C GLY A 337 12.58 11.33 2.10
N ILE A 338 11.88 12.33 2.64
CA ILE A 338 12.24 13.74 2.56
C ILE A 338 13.05 14.10 3.81
N LYS A 339 14.34 14.35 3.62
CA LYS A 339 15.31 14.71 4.64
C LYS A 339 16.07 15.96 4.24
#